data_AF-A0A2P1PP83-F1
#
_entry.id   AF-A0A2P1PP83-F1
#
_cell.length_a   1.000
_cell.length_b   1.000
_cell.length_c   1.000
_cell.angle_alpha   90.00
_cell.angle_beta   90.00
_cell.angle_gamma   90.00
#
_symmetry.space_group_name_H-M   'P 1'
#
loop_
_entity.id
_entity.type
_entity.pdbx_description
1 polymer ?
#
loop_
_entity_poly.entity_id
_entity_poly.type
_entity_poly.pdbx_seq_one_letter_code
_entity_poly.pdbx_strand_id
1 'polypeptide(L)'
;MTMNEPDRLQDDLEFVRAAVARSRDNRGAAAIYWLWAGIVGIGFSLGDFRPQWSLWFWTIAGLGGGLLSVWLGSRNDTERGVRDEQLSRRQGWHWLLCSITMGLITGAMALGKLPAQQGAVVLLAVTGLSYALAGIHLNAPMRWPGFAMLAGSIWMLFWPMPWQWTMTGIVVAIALVAAGIFAAREPRA
;
A
#
# COMPACT_ATOMS: atom_id res chain seq x y z
N MET A 1 -48.35 21.01 -11.67
CA MET A 1 -47.25 21.35 -10.74
C MET A 1 -46.02 21.63 -11.58
N THR A 2 -45.74 22.90 -11.84
CA THR A 2 -44.48 23.34 -12.45
C THR A 2 -43.41 23.28 -11.36
N MET A 3 -42.44 22.37 -11.47
CA MET A 3 -41.23 22.41 -10.65
C MET A 3 -40.59 23.80 -10.82
N ASN A 4 -40.30 24.47 -9.72
CA ASN A 4 -39.63 25.77 -9.74
C ASN A 4 -38.16 25.58 -10.15
N GLU A 5 -37.63 26.47 -11.00
CA GLU A 5 -36.21 26.51 -11.40
C GLU A 5 -35.19 26.27 -10.27
N PRO A 6 -35.35 26.82 -9.05
CA PRO A 6 -34.44 26.53 -7.93
C PRO A 6 -34.37 25.05 -7.53
N ASP A 7 -35.46 24.29 -7.60
CA ASP A 7 -35.46 22.86 -7.24
C ASP A 7 -34.68 22.06 -8.28
N ARG A 8 -34.80 22.42 -9.57
CA ARG A 8 -34.00 21.81 -10.66
C ARG A 8 -32.51 22.08 -10.52
N LEU A 9 -32.14 23.32 -10.19
CA LEU A 9 -30.73 23.70 -9.97
C LEU A 9 -30.11 22.93 -8.81
N GLN A 10 -30.88 22.68 -7.75
CA GLN A 10 -30.41 21.93 -6.60
C GLN A 10 -30.21 20.45 -6.93
N ASP A 11 -31.15 19.84 -7.66
CA ASP A 11 -31.04 18.46 -8.14
C ASP A 11 -29.86 18.27 -9.11
N ASP A 12 -29.65 19.21 -10.03
CA ASP A 12 -28.52 19.17 -10.97
C ASP A 12 -27.18 19.31 -10.24
N LEU A 13 -27.09 20.18 -9.24
CA LEU A 13 -25.89 20.32 -8.40
C LEU A 13 -25.64 19.08 -7.56
N GLU A 14 -26.68 18.45 -7.01
CA GLU A 14 -26.55 17.21 -6.26
C GLU A 14 -26.15 16.05 -7.17
N PHE A 15 -26.70 15.97 -8.38
CA PHE A 15 -26.31 15.01 -9.41
C PHE A 15 -24.85 15.20 -9.82
N VAL A 16 -24.42 16.43 -10.13
CA VAL A 16 -23.02 16.74 -10.46
C VAL A 16 -22.11 16.42 -9.28
N ARG A 17 -22.50 16.78 -8.05
CA ARG A 17 -21.74 16.44 -6.84
C ARG A 17 -21.62 14.93 -6.65
N ALA A 18 -22.68 14.17 -6.86
CA ALA A 18 -22.69 12.72 -6.73
C ALA A 18 -21.94 12.02 -7.88
N ALA A 19 -21.97 12.58 -9.08
CA ALA A 19 -21.21 12.12 -10.24
C ALA A 19 -19.70 12.38 -10.02
N VAL A 20 -19.33 13.57 -9.57
CA VAL A 20 -17.95 13.95 -9.21
C VAL A 20 -17.45 13.17 -7.98
N ALA A 21 -18.31 12.88 -7.01
CA ALA A 21 -17.96 12.04 -5.86
C ALA A 21 -17.71 10.58 -6.27
N ARG A 22 -18.50 10.04 -7.21
CA ARG A 22 -18.29 8.70 -7.77
C ARG A 22 -17.06 8.61 -8.67
N SER A 23 -16.74 9.66 -9.44
CA SER A 23 -15.50 9.71 -10.23
C SER A 23 -14.25 9.89 -9.37
N ARG A 24 -14.41 10.24 -8.08
CA ARG A 24 -13.34 10.43 -7.10
C ARG A 24 -12.99 9.15 -6.31
N ASP A 25 -13.54 7.99 -6.66
CA ASP A 25 -13.23 6.74 -5.95
C ASP A 25 -11.75 6.35 -6.18
N ASN A 26 -10.90 6.83 -5.29
CA ASN A 26 -9.46 6.71 -5.38
C ASN A 26 -9.01 5.35 -4.82
N ARG A 27 -9.23 4.31 -5.61
CA ARG A 27 -8.82 2.93 -5.28
C ARG A 27 -7.35 2.66 -5.57
N GLY A 28 -6.62 3.63 -6.13
CA GLY A 28 -5.25 3.48 -6.61
C GLY A 28 -5.14 2.62 -7.87
N ALA A 29 -3.94 2.55 -8.46
CA ALA A 29 -3.70 1.76 -9.66
C ALA A 29 -3.53 0.27 -9.33
N ALA A 30 -4.36 -0.60 -9.93
CA ALA A 30 -4.32 -2.05 -9.74
C ALA A 30 -2.91 -2.65 -9.91
N ALA A 31 -2.18 -2.16 -10.90
CA ALA A 31 -0.82 -2.59 -11.22
C ALA A 31 0.17 -2.42 -10.05
N ILE A 32 -0.01 -1.39 -9.21
CA ILE A 32 0.85 -1.16 -8.04
C ILE A 32 0.67 -2.30 -7.03
N TYR A 33 -0.57 -2.73 -6.78
CA TYR A 33 -0.84 -3.82 -5.85
C TYR A 33 -0.26 -5.15 -6.34
N TRP A 34 -0.37 -5.45 -7.64
CA TRP A 34 0.19 -6.68 -8.21
C TRP A 34 1.71 -6.67 -8.22
N LEU A 35 2.33 -5.52 -8.51
CA LEU A 35 3.78 -5.32 -8.38
C LEU A 35 4.24 -5.68 -6.97
N TRP A 36 3.61 -5.09 -5.95
CA TRP A 36 3.98 -5.34 -4.56
C TRP A 36 3.65 -6.76 -4.11
N ALA A 37 2.60 -7.38 -4.63
CA ALA A 37 2.30 -8.78 -4.34
C ALA A 37 3.45 -9.70 -4.79
N GLY A 38 4.00 -9.48 -5.99
CA GLY A 38 5.16 -10.21 -6.49
C GLY A 38 6.43 -9.96 -5.66
N ILE A 39 6.73 -8.68 -5.38
CA ILE A 39 7.90 -8.30 -4.57
C ILE A 39 7.82 -8.90 -3.17
N VAL A 40 6.66 -8.80 -2.51
CA VAL A 40 6.44 -9.33 -1.16
C VAL A 40 6.54 -10.85 -1.15
N GLY A 41 5.89 -11.54 -2.09
CA GLY A 41 5.94 -13.00 -2.17
C GLY A 41 7.38 -13.53 -2.27
N ILE A 42 8.20 -12.90 -3.11
CA ILE A 42 9.62 -13.27 -3.27
C ILE A 42 10.42 -12.85 -2.03
N GLY A 43 10.32 -11.58 -1.62
CA GLY A 43 11.15 -11.01 -0.57
C GLY A 43 10.96 -11.63 0.80
N PHE A 44 9.73 -12.01 1.16
CA PHE A 44 9.46 -12.71 2.41
C PHE A 44 9.97 -14.16 2.37
N SER A 45 9.82 -14.84 1.24
CA SER A 45 10.35 -16.21 1.09
C SER A 45 11.88 -16.24 1.29
N LEU A 46 12.60 -15.20 0.86
CA LEU A 46 14.04 -15.08 1.12
C LEU A 46 14.38 -15.08 2.63
N GLY A 47 13.50 -14.58 3.49
CA GLY A 47 13.71 -14.57 4.95
C GLY A 47 13.95 -15.96 5.54
N ASP A 48 13.29 -16.99 5.00
CA ASP A 48 13.45 -18.37 5.48
C ASP A 48 14.47 -19.17 4.66
N PHE A 49 14.52 -18.97 3.33
CA PHE A 49 15.33 -19.81 2.45
C PHE A 49 16.74 -19.25 2.19
N ARG A 50 16.89 -17.92 2.17
CA ARG A 50 18.13 -17.22 1.75
C ARG A 50 18.28 -15.86 2.46
N PRO A 51 18.31 -15.82 3.81
CA PRO A 51 18.23 -14.57 4.59
C PRO A 51 19.36 -13.57 4.27
N GLN A 52 20.52 -14.06 3.83
CA GLN A 52 21.66 -13.23 3.42
C GLN A 52 21.36 -12.35 2.19
N TRP A 53 20.38 -12.71 1.37
CA TRP A 53 19.98 -11.95 0.18
C TRP A 53 18.83 -10.99 0.45
N SER A 54 18.11 -11.14 1.58
CA SER A 54 16.91 -10.36 1.87
C SER A 54 17.19 -8.86 1.87
N LEU A 55 18.26 -8.40 2.52
CA LEU A 55 18.59 -6.97 2.58
C LEU A 55 18.85 -6.40 1.17
N TRP A 56 19.62 -7.11 0.35
CA TRP A 56 19.93 -6.68 -1.02
C TRP A 56 18.67 -6.65 -1.90
N PHE A 57 17.84 -7.69 -1.79
CA PHE A 57 16.56 -7.76 -2.48
C PHE A 57 15.67 -6.58 -2.09
N TRP A 58 15.45 -6.33 -0.80
CA TRP A 58 14.60 -5.22 -0.34
C TRP A 58 15.17 -3.85 -0.69
N THR A 59 16.49 -3.70 -0.75
CA THR A 59 17.11 -2.45 -1.19
C THR A 59 16.81 -2.19 -2.67
N ILE A 60 17.05 -3.17 -3.54
CA ILE A 60 16.87 -3.02 -4.99
C ILE A 60 15.38 -3.00 -5.35
N ALA A 61 14.63 -4.02 -4.93
CA ALA A 61 13.21 -4.16 -5.23
C ALA A 61 12.35 -3.14 -4.48
N GLY A 62 12.74 -2.73 -3.27
CA GLY A 62 12.02 -1.69 -2.52
C GLY A 62 12.15 -0.31 -3.16
N LEU A 63 13.38 0.11 -3.49
CA LEU A 63 13.62 1.38 -4.20
C LEU A 63 13.02 1.34 -5.61
N GLY A 64 13.29 0.28 -6.37
CA GLY A 64 12.75 0.10 -7.71
C GLY A 64 11.22 0.02 -7.71
N GLY A 65 10.62 -0.71 -6.76
CA GLY A 65 9.18 -0.82 -6.58
C GLY A 65 8.54 0.52 -6.21
N GLY A 66 9.19 1.32 -5.36
CA GLY A 66 8.75 2.68 -5.02
C GLY A 66 8.74 3.61 -6.24
N LEU A 67 9.84 3.66 -7.00
CA LEU A 67 9.94 4.47 -8.21
C LEU A 67 8.93 4.03 -9.28
N LEU A 68 8.79 2.72 -9.48
CA LEU A 68 7.82 2.17 -10.42
C LEU A 68 6.38 2.45 -9.97
N SER A 69 6.10 2.48 -8.67
CA SER A 69 4.79 2.85 -8.14
C SER A 69 4.44 4.32 -8.45
N VAL A 70 5.42 5.23 -8.35
CA VAL A 70 5.23 6.64 -8.73
C VAL A 70 4.92 6.77 -10.21
N TRP A 71 5.66 6.07 -11.07
CA TRP A 71 5.42 6.06 -12.51
C TRP A 71 4.07 5.44 -12.89
N LEU A 72 3.68 4.31 -12.27
CA LEU A 72 2.38 3.68 -12.48
C LEU A 72 1.24 4.58 -12.01
N GLY A 73 1.41 5.27 -10.88
CA GLY A 73 0.44 6.24 -10.36
C GLY A 73 0.25 7.41 -11.32
N SER A 74 1.34 8.05 -11.75
CA SER A 74 1.26 9.20 -12.67
C SER A 74 0.66 8.85 -14.03
N ARG A 75 0.96 7.64 -14.54
CA ARG A 75 0.33 7.11 -15.75
C ARG A 75 -1.17 6.91 -15.57
N ASN A 76 -1.59 6.29 -14.46
CA ASN A 76 -3.00 6.08 -14.16
C ASN A 76 -3.76 7.41 -14.00
N ASP A 77 -3.16 8.42 -13.36
CA ASP A 77 -3.75 9.77 -13.25
C ASP A 77 -3.93 10.42 -14.63
N THR A 78 -2.95 10.23 -15.53
CA THR A 78 -3.01 10.74 -16.91
C THR A 78 -4.11 10.05 -17.72
N GLU A 79 -4.21 8.72 -17.62
CA GLU A 79 -5.24 7.92 -18.31
C GLU A 79 -6.67 8.25 -17.82
N ARG A 80 -6.82 8.61 -16.53
CA ARG A 80 -8.10 9.02 -15.95
C ARG A 80 -8.44 10.49 -16.18
N GLY A 81 -7.49 11.31 -16.65
CA GLY A 81 -7.69 12.75 -16.87
C GLY A 81 -7.96 13.57 -15.61
N VAL A 82 -7.81 12.98 -14.42
CA VAL A 82 -8.07 13.62 -13.12
C VAL A 82 -6.83 13.49 -12.26
N ARG A 83 -6.23 14.63 -11.90
CA ARG A 83 -5.09 14.70 -10.98
C ARG A 83 -5.48 15.48 -9.73
N ASP A 84 -5.48 14.80 -8.59
CA ASP A 84 -5.66 15.44 -7.28
C ASP A 84 -4.28 15.69 -6.63
N GLU A 85 -3.80 16.92 -6.75
CA GLU A 85 -2.50 17.31 -6.20
C GLU A 85 -2.42 17.20 -4.68
N GLN A 86 -3.54 17.45 -3.98
CA GLN A 86 -3.56 17.37 -2.51
C GLN A 86 -3.42 15.93 -2.06
N LEU A 87 -4.13 15.01 -2.70
CA LEU A 87 -4.00 13.57 -2.47
C LEU A 87 -2.60 13.08 -2.80
N SER A 88 -2.05 13.45 -3.96
CA SER A 88 -0.69 13.10 -4.38
C SER A 88 0.35 13.56 -3.34
N ARG A 89 0.21 14.80 -2.83
CA ARG A 89 1.08 15.33 -1.77
C ARG A 89 0.95 14.57 -0.46
N ARG A 90 -0.27 14.19 -0.05
CA ARG A 90 -0.50 13.38 1.16
C ARG A 90 0.11 11.99 1.03
N GLN A 91 -0.06 11.34 -0.13
CA GLN A 91 0.59 10.06 -0.42
C GLN A 91 2.12 10.19 -0.38
N GLY A 92 2.67 11.23 -1.02
CA GLY A 92 4.11 11.51 -1.01
C GLY A 92 4.67 11.64 0.41
N TRP A 93 4.04 12.46 1.27
CA TRP A 93 4.46 12.61 2.66
C TRP A 93 4.32 11.32 3.46
N HIS A 94 3.23 10.58 3.27
CA HIS A 94 2.99 9.30 3.95
C HIS A 94 4.09 8.29 3.66
N TRP A 95 4.41 8.09 2.37
CA TRP A 95 5.44 7.14 1.96
C TRP A 95 6.86 7.61 2.27
N LEU A 96 7.12 8.92 2.22
CA LEU A 96 8.40 9.48 2.62
C LEU A 96 8.66 9.25 4.12
N LEU A 97 7.67 9.54 4.97
CA LEU A 97 7.79 9.32 6.42
C LEU A 97 8.01 7.84 6.72
N CYS A 98 7.22 6.95 6.09
CA CYS A 98 7.40 5.51 6.20
C CYS A 98 8.83 5.08 5.82
N SER A 99 9.34 5.58 4.70
CA SER A 99 10.70 5.26 4.20
C SER A 99 11.79 5.76 5.14
N ILE A 100 11.64 6.96 5.71
CA ILE A 100 12.57 7.50 6.73
C ILE A 100 12.59 6.60 7.96
N THR A 101 11.41 6.21 8.48
CA THR A 101 11.32 5.31 9.64
C THR A 101 11.97 3.95 9.34
N MET A 102 11.71 3.35 8.18
CA MET A 102 12.35 2.10 7.77
C MET A 102 13.88 2.26 7.66
N GLY A 103 14.36 3.37 7.11
CA GLY A 103 15.78 3.69 7.02
C GLY A 103 16.45 3.80 8.40
N LEU A 104 15.79 4.43 9.37
CA LEU A 104 16.28 4.52 10.75
C LEU A 104 16.39 3.14 11.42
N ILE A 105 15.38 2.28 11.27
CA ILE A 105 15.40 0.92 11.82
C ILE A 105 16.51 0.08 11.17
N THR A 106 16.62 0.15 9.84
CA THR A 106 17.65 -0.57 9.09
C THR A 106 19.05 -0.06 9.46
N GLY A 107 19.22 1.25 9.63
CA GLY A 107 20.47 1.86 10.10
C GLY A 107 20.83 1.40 11.52
N ALA A 108 19.86 1.33 12.44
CA ALA A 108 20.08 0.81 13.78
C ALA A 108 20.52 -0.66 13.78
N MET A 109 19.94 -1.48 12.87
CA MET A 109 20.38 -2.87 12.66
C MET A 109 21.82 -2.93 12.12
N ALA A 110 22.14 -2.13 11.12
CA ALA A 110 23.48 -2.09 10.52
C ALA A 110 24.57 -1.64 11.52
N LEU A 111 24.23 -0.75 12.44
CA LEU A 111 25.12 -0.29 13.51
C LEU A 111 25.15 -1.22 14.74
N GLY A 112 24.48 -2.38 14.69
CA GLY A 112 24.42 -3.35 15.78
C GLY A 112 23.65 -2.86 17.02
N LYS A 113 22.85 -1.80 16.89
CA LYS A 113 22.02 -1.24 17.98
C LYS A 113 20.69 -1.98 18.14
N LEU A 114 20.28 -2.73 17.12
CA LEU A 114 19.06 -3.53 17.11
C LEU A 114 19.36 -4.91 16.50
N PRO A 115 19.06 -6.03 17.18
CA PRO A 115 19.23 -7.35 16.61
C PRO A 115 18.43 -7.48 15.31
N ALA A 116 19.05 -8.01 14.26
CA ALA A 116 18.46 -8.01 12.92
C ALA A 116 17.10 -8.71 12.86
N GLN A 117 16.92 -9.80 13.62
CA GLN A 117 15.66 -10.52 13.70
C GLN A 117 14.53 -9.66 14.30
N GLN A 118 14.82 -8.94 15.39
CA GLN A 118 13.85 -8.04 16.03
C GLN A 118 13.56 -6.84 15.12
N GLY A 119 14.59 -6.26 14.51
CA GLY A 119 14.45 -5.14 13.58
C GLY A 119 13.61 -5.50 12.35
N ALA A 120 13.76 -6.70 11.80
CA ALA A 120 12.93 -7.15 10.68
C ALA A 120 11.44 -7.25 11.05
N VAL A 121 11.11 -7.76 12.23
CA VAL A 121 9.71 -7.84 12.71
C VAL A 121 9.13 -6.44 12.97
N VAL A 122 9.95 -5.51 13.49
CA VAL A 122 9.56 -4.10 13.67
C VAL A 122 9.36 -3.41 12.32
N LEU A 123 10.22 -3.68 11.32
CA LEU A 123 10.04 -3.18 9.95
C LEU A 123 8.70 -3.64 9.37
N LEU A 124 8.35 -4.93 9.53
CA LEU A 124 7.06 -5.45 9.12
C LEU A 124 5.90 -4.72 9.81
N ALA A 125 6.03 -4.45 11.11
CA ALA A 125 4.98 -3.79 11.89
C ALA A 125 4.78 -2.33 11.45
N VAL A 126 5.87 -1.58 11.25
CA VAL A 126 5.84 -0.20 10.74
C VAL A 126 5.26 -0.14 9.33
N THR A 127 5.64 -1.10 8.47
CA THR A 127 5.09 -1.23 7.12
C THR A 127 3.58 -1.49 7.18
N GLY A 128 3.17 -2.46 8.00
CA GLY A 128 1.76 -2.81 8.18
C GLY A 128 0.93 -1.66 8.71
N LEU A 129 1.42 -0.92 9.70
CA LEU A 129 0.77 0.27 10.23
C LEU A 129 0.63 1.34 9.15
N SER A 130 1.69 1.58 8.39
CA SER A 130 1.70 2.56 7.30
C SER A 130 0.70 2.18 6.20
N TYR A 131 0.62 0.90 5.82
CA TYR A 131 -0.37 0.42 4.85
C TYR A 131 -1.80 0.49 5.39
N ALA A 132 -2.03 0.16 6.67
CA ALA A 132 -3.34 0.24 7.30
C ALA A 132 -3.84 1.69 7.36
N LEU A 133 -2.98 2.63 7.79
CA LEU A 133 -3.31 4.05 7.84
C LEU A 133 -3.52 4.65 6.44
N ALA A 134 -2.70 4.25 5.44
CA ALA A 134 -2.99 4.60 4.05
C ALA A 134 -4.35 4.04 3.61
N GLY A 135 -4.68 2.83 4.03
CA GLY A 135 -5.98 2.20 3.85
C GLY A 135 -7.15 3.01 4.41
N ILE A 136 -6.97 3.60 5.58
CA ILE A 136 -8.01 4.36 6.29
C ILE A 136 -8.15 5.77 5.72
N HIS A 137 -7.03 6.42 5.38
CA HIS A 137 -7.02 7.86 5.08
C HIS A 137 -6.81 8.23 3.62
N LEU A 138 -6.30 7.31 2.78
CA LEU A 138 -5.91 7.60 1.40
C LEU A 138 -6.63 6.68 0.40
N ASN A 139 -6.37 5.37 0.47
CA ASN A 139 -6.81 4.38 -0.52
C ASN A 139 -7.36 3.12 0.18
N ALA A 140 -8.69 2.97 0.22
CA ALA A 140 -9.38 1.88 0.93
C ALA A 140 -8.81 0.46 0.70
N PRO A 141 -8.37 0.05 -0.50
CA PRO A 141 -7.87 -1.30 -0.72
C PRO A 141 -6.60 -1.65 0.07
N MET A 142 -5.81 -0.66 0.52
CA MET A 142 -4.57 -0.90 1.27
C MET A 142 -4.79 -1.36 2.72
N ARG A 143 -6.00 -1.21 3.26
CA ARG A 143 -6.29 -1.54 4.67
C ARG A 143 -6.01 -3.00 5.00
N TRP A 144 -6.40 -3.92 4.11
CA TRP A 144 -6.30 -5.35 4.36
C TRP A 144 -4.87 -5.87 4.29
N PRO A 145 -4.04 -5.51 3.29
CA PRO A 145 -2.60 -5.76 3.35
C PRO A 145 -1.94 -5.23 4.62
N GLY A 146 -2.30 -4.02 5.06
CA GLY A 146 -1.77 -3.44 6.30
C GLY A 146 -2.09 -4.26 7.55
N PHE A 147 -3.36 -4.64 7.72
CA PHE A 147 -3.76 -5.52 8.83
C PHE A 147 -3.13 -6.91 8.74
N ALA A 148 -2.97 -7.47 7.54
CA ALA A 148 -2.29 -8.74 7.35
C ALA A 148 -0.82 -8.68 7.79
N MET A 149 -0.10 -7.60 7.45
CA MET A 149 1.27 -7.38 7.91
C MET A 149 1.35 -7.22 9.43
N LEU A 150 0.44 -6.44 10.03
CA LEU A 150 0.39 -6.27 11.49
C LEU A 150 0.11 -7.60 12.21
N ALA A 151 -0.84 -8.38 11.71
CA ALA A 151 -1.14 -9.71 12.22
C ALA A 151 0.07 -10.64 12.09
N GLY A 152 0.78 -10.58 10.95
CA GLY A 152 2.04 -11.30 10.73
C GLY A 152 3.13 -10.91 11.73
N SER A 153 3.31 -9.61 12.00
CA SER A 153 4.25 -9.14 13.02
C SER A 153 3.91 -9.66 14.41
N ILE A 154 2.64 -9.56 14.83
CA ILE A 154 2.18 -10.09 16.12
C ILE A 154 2.45 -11.59 16.18
N TRP A 155 2.07 -12.32 15.13
CA TRP A 155 2.26 -13.75 15.06
C TRP A 155 3.73 -14.16 15.22
N MET A 156 4.65 -13.51 14.50
CA MET A 156 6.09 -13.73 14.61
C MET A 156 6.68 -13.42 15.99
N LEU A 157 6.10 -12.47 16.73
CA LEU A 157 6.57 -12.13 18.08
C LEU A 157 6.20 -13.17 19.12
N PHE A 158 5.01 -13.78 19.01
CA PHE A 158 4.46 -14.64 20.05
C PHE A 158 4.55 -16.14 19.74
N TRP A 159 4.63 -16.53 18.46
CA TRP A 159 4.69 -17.93 18.04
C TRP A 159 5.78 -18.16 16.99
N PRO A 160 7.06 -18.21 17.40
CA PRO A 160 8.16 -18.48 16.48
C PRO A 160 7.99 -19.89 15.89
N MET A 161 7.74 -19.97 14.59
CA MET A 161 7.61 -21.22 13.84
C MET A 161 8.54 -21.25 12.64
N PRO A 162 8.92 -22.44 12.15
CA PRO A 162 9.58 -22.58 10.86
C PRO A 162 8.73 -21.92 9.76
N TRP A 163 9.39 -21.26 8.80
CA TRP A 163 8.77 -20.63 7.63
C TRP A 163 7.81 -19.46 7.89
N GLN A 164 7.86 -18.85 9.08
CA GLN A 164 6.99 -17.73 9.46
C GLN A 164 7.06 -16.55 8.46
N TRP A 165 8.22 -16.28 7.85
CA TRP A 165 8.36 -15.22 6.85
C TRP A 165 7.60 -15.56 5.59
N THR A 166 7.81 -16.75 5.04
CA THR A 166 7.16 -17.23 3.83
C THR A 166 5.65 -17.26 4.00
N MET A 167 5.15 -17.81 5.12
CA MET A 167 3.72 -17.84 5.42
C MET A 167 3.12 -16.44 5.50
N THR A 168 3.79 -15.52 6.20
CA THR A 168 3.35 -14.11 6.29
C THR A 168 3.36 -13.46 4.92
N GLY A 169 4.41 -13.67 4.12
CA GLY A 169 4.54 -13.17 2.76
C GLY A 169 3.41 -13.62 1.85
N ILE A 170 3.02 -14.90 1.92
CA ILE A 170 1.90 -15.46 1.16
C ILE A 170 0.59 -14.75 1.54
N VAL A 171 0.30 -14.61 2.83
CA VAL A 171 -0.93 -13.94 3.30
C VAL A 171 -0.98 -12.49 2.83
N VAL A 172 0.13 -11.75 2.96
CA VAL A 172 0.21 -10.35 2.53
C VAL A 172 0.12 -10.24 1.00
N ALA A 173 0.77 -11.14 0.25
CA ALA A 173 0.70 -11.15 -1.22
C ALA A 173 -0.72 -11.43 -1.71
N ILE A 174 -1.44 -12.38 -1.10
CA ILE A 174 -2.86 -12.65 -1.40
C ILE A 174 -3.71 -11.40 -1.11
N ALA A 175 -3.49 -10.74 0.04
CA ALA A 175 -4.21 -9.52 0.37
C ALA A 175 -3.95 -8.39 -0.66
N LEU A 176 -2.72 -8.28 -1.16
CA LEU A 176 -2.36 -7.33 -2.21
C LEU A 176 -2.99 -7.69 -3.56
N VAL A 177 -2.98 -8.97 -3.95
CA VAL A 177 -3.68 -9.42 -5.17
C VAL A 177 -5.16 -9.10 -5.09
N ALA A 178 -5.80 -9.39 -3.96
CA ALA A 178 -7.20 -9.06 -3.72
C ALA A 178 -7.44 -7.55 -3.83
N ALA A 179 -6.59 -6.72 -3.20
CA ALA A 179 -6.65 -5.26 -3.31
C ALA A 179 -6.54 -4.79 -4.78
N GLY A 180 -5.64 -5.38 -5.56
CA GLY A 180 -5.49 -5.11 -6.99
C GLY A 180 -6.73 -5.49 -7.80
N ILE A 181 -7.35 -6.65 -7.51
CA ILE A 181 -8.62 -7.06 -8.14
C ILE A 181 -9.74 -6.08 -7.80
N PHE A 182 -9.86 -5.64 -6.54
CA PHE A 182 -10.86 -4.65 -6.13
C PHE A 182 -10.64 -3.28 -6.79
N ALA A 183 -9.38 -2.87 -6.96
CA ALA A 183 -9.02 -1.64 -7.67
C ALA A 183 -9.29 -1.75 -9.18
N ALA A 184 -9.13 -2.92 -9.79
CA ALA A 184 -9.33 -3.14 -11.22
C ALA A 184 -10.81 -3.21 -11.66
N ARG A 185 -11.74 -3.46 -10.74
CA ARG A 185 -13.19 -3.63 -11.03
C ARG A 185 -13.94 -2.33 -11.37
N GLU A 186 -13.24 -1.22 -11.59
CA GLU A 186 -13.90 0.00 -12.08
C GLU A 186 -14.31 -0.15 -13.56
N PRO A 187 -15.57 0.15 -13.91
CA PRO A 187 -15.94 0.32 -15.30
C PRO A 187 -15.14 1.49 -15.85
N ARG A 188 -14.33 1.24 -16.88
CA ARG A 188 -13.77 2.30 -17.72
C ARG A 188 -14.97 3.05 -18.31
N ALA A 189 -15.20 4.27 -17.85
CA ALA A 189 -16.17 5.18 -18.43
C ALA A 189 -15.69 5.61 -19.83
#